data_AF-A0A2M8NRU4-F1
#
_entry.id   AF-A0A2M8NRU4-F1
#
_cell.length_a   1.000
_cell.length_b   1.000
_cell.length_c   1.000
_cell.angle_alpha   90.00
_cell.angle_beta   90.00
_cell.angle_gamma   90.00
#
_symmetry.space_group_name_H-M   'P 1'
#
loop_
_entity.id
_entity.type
_entity.pdbx_description
1 polymer ?
#
loop_
_entity_poly.entity_id
_entity_poly.type
_entity_poly.pdbx_seq_one_letter_code
_entity_poly.pdbx_strand_id
1 'polypeptide(L)'
;MQTLDRLIKLAGAASSAVGAVGNAVQRVETLRFPLHPGTAFYLHAERAVVSIARGADPSVRVEARWQPPFAWRVVFEQDDAGIYVVALRSRAAHLVKSIAGGLLTMRLDVLTHHAAPIILRLDSVRLTVDEVSGMLELTPDGLRAGRL
;
A
#
# COMPACT_ATOMS: atom_id res chain seq x y z
N MET A 1 6.40 14.58 -4.11
CA MET A 1 5.81 14.69 -2.74
C MET A 1 4.41 15.28 -2.74
N GLN A 2 4.10 16.34 -3.51
CA GLN A 2 2.75 16.93 -3.55
C GLN A 2 1.62 15.95 -3.95
N THR A 3 1.84 15.06 -4.93
CA THR A 3 0.86 14.02 -5.32
C THR A 3 0.63 13.01 -4.20
N LEU A 4 1.68 12.56 -3.50
CA LEU A 4 1.57 11.64 -2.36
C LEU A 4 0.78 12.27 -1.21
N ASP A 5 1.05 13.54 -0.89
CA ASP A 5 0.30 14.28 0.14
C ASP A 5 -1.16 14.51 -0.25
N ARG A 6 -1.42 14.75 -1.55
CA ARG A 6 -2.77 14.83 -2.11
C ARG A 6 -3.49 13.48 -1.99
N LEU A 7 -2.83 12.38 -2.32
CA LEU A 7 -3.36 11.02 -2.20
C LEU A 7 -3.64 10.63 -0.75
N ILE A 8 -2.76 11.00 0.18
CA ILE A 8 -2.99 10.83 1.62
C ILE A 8 -4.21 11.64 2.06
N LYS A 9 -4.38 12.87 1.56
CA LYS A 9 -5.57 13.69 1.81
C LYS A 9 -6.84 13.09 1.18
N LEU A 10 -6.76 12.55 -0.03
CA LEU A 10 -7.88 11.89 -0.72
C LEU A 10 -8.27 10.58 -0.05
N ALA A 11 -7.30 9.76 0.37
CA ALA A 11 -7.55 8.61 1.24
C ALA A 11 -8.11 9.05 2.61
N GLY A 12 -7.76 10.24 3.10
CA GLY A 12 -8.40 10.87 4.27
C GLY A 12 -9.88 11.23 4.04
N ALA A 13 -10.23 11.64 2.82
CA ALA A 13 -11.56 12.12 2.44
C ALA A 13 -12.48 11.04 1.84
N ALA A 14 -11.93 9.94 1.32
CA ALA A 14 -12.67 8.78 0.84
C ALA A 14 -13.24 7.97 2.03
N SER A 15 -14.24 8.54 2.68
CA SER A 15 -15.17 7.82 3.53
C SER A 15 -16.10 7.01 2.63
N SER A 16 -15.63 5.88 2.11
CA SER A 16 -16.50 4.86 1.52
C SER A 16 -17.24 4.13 2.64
N ALA A 17 -18.14 4.85 3.31
CA ALA A 17 -19.05 4.35 4.33
C ALA A 17 -20.48 4.65 3.89
N VAL A 18 -20.86 4.20 2.69
CA VAL A 18 -22.26 4.07 2.30
C VAL A 18 -22.39 2.75 1.55
N GLY A 19 -22.86 1.71 2.24
CA GLY A 19 -23.36 0.48 1.59
C GLY A 19 -22.80 -0.88 2.04
N ALA A 20 -21.86 -0.97 2.98
CA ALA A 20 -21.28 -2.27 3.38
C ALA A 20 -21.96 -2.88 4.63
N VAL A 21 -23.25 -3.18 4.53
CA VAL A 21 -23.90 -4.16 5.42
C VAL A 21 -24.13 -5.42 4.59
N GLY A 22 -23.42 -6.51 4.87
CA GLY A 22 -23.75 -7.80 4.28
C GLY A 22 -22.63 -8.81 4.19
N ASN A 23 -21.53 -8.52 3.50
CA ASN A 23 -20.57 -9.56 3.11
C ASN A 23 -19.14 -9.24 3.56
N ALA A 24 -18.65 -9.97 4.57
CA ALA A 24 -17.23 -10.07 4.93
C ALA A 24 -16.48 -10.94 3.90
N VAL A 25 -16.59 -10.58 2.63
CA VAL A 25 -15.92 -11.28 1.52
C VAL A 25 -14.59 -10.57 1.24
N GLN A 26 -13.54 -11.36 1.09
CA GLN A 26 -12.23 -10.87 0.68
C GLN A 26 -12.33 -10.13 -0.66
N ARG A 27 -11.75 -8.93 -0.72
CA ARG A 27 -11.64 -8.17 -1.97
C ARG A 27 -10.25 -8.37 -2.56
N VAL A 28 -10.20 -8.57 -3.87
CA VAL A 28 -8.98 -8.74 -4.65
C VAL A 28 -9.03 -7.73 -5.79
N GLU A 29 -7.95 -6.99 -5.98
CA GLU A 29 -7.79 -6.05 -7.09
C GLU A 29 -6.40 -6.22 -7.69
N THR A 30 -6.34 -6.49 -8.99
CA THR A 30 -5.10 -6.68 -9.73
C THR A 30 -5.00 -5.60 -10.81
N LEU A 31 -3.97 -4.77 -10.71
CA LEU A 31 -3.72 -3.66 -11.63
C LEU A 31 -2.36 -3.81 -12.27
N ARG A 32 -2.24 -3.32 -13.51
CA ARG A 32 -0.99 -3.25 -14.26
C ARG A 32 -0.79 -1.85 -14.79
N PHE A 33 0.35 -1.26 -14.46
CA PHE A 33 0.71 0.10 -14.84
C PHE A 33 1.88 0.06 -15.82
N PRO A 34 1.79 0.66 -17.01
CA PRO A 34 2.94 0.78 -17.90
C PRO A 34 4.01 1.64 -17.23
N LEU A 35 5.27 1.24 -17.34
CA LEU A 35 6.39 1.97 -16.77
C LEU A 35 7.06 2.83 -17.86
N HIS A 36 7.15 4.14 -17.62
CA HIS A 36 7.93 5.04 -18.47
C HIS A 36 9.33 5.26 -17.87
N PRO A 37 10.33 5.64 -18.68
CA PRO A 37 11.65 5.97 -18.17
C PRO A 37 11.59 7.05 -17.08
N GLY A 38 12.21 6.80 -15.93
CA GLY A 38 12.20 7.73 -14.79
C GLY A 38 10.97 7.65 -13.88
N THR A 39 9.96 6.85 -14.20
CA THR A 39 8.80 6.61 -13.33
C THR A 39 9.22 5.80 -12.11
N ALA A 40 8.89 6.29 -10.91
CA ALA A 40 9.12 5.57 -9.66
C ALA A 40 7.84 4.87 -9.16
N PHE A 41 8.02 3.78 -8.42
CA PHE A 41 6.94 3.11 -7.70
C PHE A 41 6.94 3.56 -6.23
N TYR A 42 5.80 4.09 -5.79
CA TYR A 42 5.58 4.57 -4.43
C TYR A 42 4.53 3.70 -3.74
N LEU A 43 4.86 3.19 -2.55
CA LEU A 43 3.93 2.44 -1.71
C LEU A 43 3.85 3.04 -0.32
N HIS A 44 2.64 3.37 0.13
CA HIS A 44 2.33 3.68 1.52
C HIS A 44 1.40 2.61 2.10
N ALA A 45 1.91 1.79 3.02
CA ALA A 45 1.16 0.69 3.61
C ALA A 45 1.18 0.72 5.14
N GLU A 46 0.04 0.43 5.74
CA GLU A 46 -0.12 0.31 7.20
C GLU A 46 -0.59 -1.12 7.55
N ARG A 47 0.04 -1.78 8.52
CA ARG A 47 -0.39 -3.10 9.06
C ARG A 47 -0.64 -4.16 7.98
N ALA A 48 0.16 -4.14 6.91
CA ALA A 48 0.04 -5.02 5.76
C ALA A 48 1.15 -6.09 5.72
N VAL A 49 0.92 -7.13 4.94
CA VAL A 49 1.97 -8.02 4.43
C VAL A 49 2.28 -7.61 3.00
N VAL A 50 3.51 -7.21 2.73
CA VAL A 50 3.94 -6.71 1.42
C VAL A 50 5.02 -7.64 0.87
N SER A 51 4.83 -8.11 -0.35
CA SER A 51 5.82 -8.84 -1.14
C SER A 51 6.18 -7.99 -2.35
N ILE A 52 7.47 -7.79 -2.58
CA ILE A 52 7.98 -7.06 -3.75
C ILE A 52 8.98 -7.95 -4.48
N ALA A 53 8.73 -8.23 -5.74
CA ALA A 53 9.67 -8.88 -6.65
C ALA A 53 10.01 -7.94 -7.81
N ARG A 54 11.17 -8.14 -8.44
CA ARG A 54 11.57 -7.41 -9.65
C ARG A 54 11.64 -8.34 -10.86
N GLY A 55 11.22 -7.86 -12.03
CA GLY A 55 11.31 -8.60 -13.30
C GLY A 55 11.68 -7.72 -14.49
N ALA A 56 11.76 -8.34 -15.67
CA ALA A 56 12.17 -7.67 -16.92
C ALA A 56 11.01 -7.03 -17.71
N ASP A 57 9.76 -7.24 -17.29
CA ASP A 57 8.60 -6.63 -17.94
C ASP A 57 8.53 -5.12 -17.60
N PRO A 58 8.39 -4.21 -18.59
CA PRO A 58 8.36 -2.77 -18.38
C PRO A 58 7.01 -2.29 -17.85
N SER A 59 6.55 -2.90 -16.76
CA SER A 59 5.31 -2.56 -16.07
C SER A 59 5.45 -2.79 -14.57
N VAL A 60 4.51 -2.23 -13.82
CA VAL A 60 4.29 -2.59 -12.41
C VAL A 60 2.96 -3.32 -12.32
N ARG A 61 2.99 -4.56 -11.83
CA ARG A 61 1.80 -5.31 -11.47
C ARG A 61 1.62 -5.24 -9.97
N VAL A 62 0.41 -4.93 -9.53
CA VAL A 62 0.03 -4.90 -8.11
C VAL A 62 -1.20 -5.77 -7.93
N GLU A 63 -1.10 -6.77 -7.08
CA GLU A 63 -2.25 -7.53 -6.58
C GLU A 63 -2.47 -7.17 -5.10
N ALA A 64 -3.61 -6.56 -4.82
CA ALA A 64 -4.04 -6.21 -3.48
C ALA A 64 -5.16 -7.14 -3.03
N ARG A 65 -5.01 -7.73 -1.83
CA ARG A 65 -5.97 -8.65 -1.23
C ARG A 65 -6.29 -8.21 0.18
N TRP A 66 -7.54 -7.89 0.48
CA TRP A 66 -7.90 -7.39 1.80
C TRP A 66 -9.26 -7.83 2.29
N GLN A 67 -9.35 -7.96 3.62
CA GLN A 67 -10.59 -8.24 4.30
C GLN A 67 -10.59 -7.68 5.73
N PRO A 68 -11.77 -7.30 6.23
CA PRO A 68 -12.97 -7.00 5.46
C PRO A 68 -12.79 -5.68 4.67
N PRO A 69 -13.47 -5.46 3.53
CA PRO A 69 -13.19 -4.33 2.64
C PRO A 69 -13.29 -2.95 3.29
N PHE A 70 -14.26 -2.74 4.18
CA PHE A 70 -14.48 -1.47 4.87
C PHE A 70 -13.40 -1.11 5.90
N ALA A 71 -12.55 -2.07 6.30
CA ALA A 71 -11.48 -1.83 7.25
C ALA A 71 -10.25 -1.17 6.61
N TRP A 72 -10.25 -1.01 5.29
CA TRP A 72 -9.10 -0.58 4.51
C TRP A 72 -9.48 0.56 3.56
N ARG A 73 -8.51 1.43 3.31
CA ARG A 73 -8.56 2.51 2.32
C ARG A 73 -7.46 2.24 1.32
N VAL A 74 -7.85 1.77 0.15
CA VAL A 74 -6.94 1.37 -0.92
C VAL A 74 -7.12 2.32 -2.09
N VAL A 75 -6.03 2.94 -2.54
CA VAL A 75 -6.01 3.87 -3.68
C VAL A 75 -4.83 3.52 -4.57
N PHE A 76 -5.08 3.53 -5.87
CA PHE A 76 -4.08 3.38 -6.90
C PHE A 76 -4.18 4.55 -7.86
N GLU A 77 -3.06 5.20 -8.15
CA GLU A 77 -3.00 6.31 -9.09
C GLU A 77 -1.68 6.25 -9.86
N GLN A 78 -1.70 6.70 -11.12
CA GLN A 78 -0.51 6.89 -11.93
C GLN A 78 -0.53 8.30 -12.52
N ASP A 79 0.58 9.01 -12.36
CA ASP A 79 0.84 10.28 -13.04
C ASP A 79 2.19 10.22 -13.77
N ASP A 80 2.62 11.35 -14.35
CA ASP A 80 3.89 11.43 -15.08
C ASP A 80 5.12 11.17 -14.19
N ALA A 81 5.01 11.39 -12.88
CA ALA A 81 6.10 11.23 -11.93
C ALA A 81 6.19 9.82 -11.34
N GLY A 82 5.07 9.08 -11.26
CA GLY A 82 5.08 7.81 -10.57
C GLY A 82 3.79 7.01 -10.59
N ILE A 83 3.92 5.78 -10.09
CA ILE A 83 2.82 4.90 -9.74
C ILE A 83 2.70 4.91 -8.23
N TYR A 84 1.52 5.22 -7.70
CA TYR A 84 1.27 5.36 -6.28
C TYR A 84 0.25 4.33 -5.80
N VAL A 85 0.61 3.64 -4.73
CA VAL A 85 -0.26 2.70 -4.05
C VAL A 85 -0.37 3.12 -2.59
N VAL A 86 -1.59 3.31 -2.11
CA VAL A 86 -1.86 3.64 -0.71
C VAL A 86 -2.81 2.60 -0.15
N ALA A 87 -2.39 1.90 0.91
CA ALA A 87 -3.17 0.88 1.59
C ALA A 87 -3.14 1.15 3.11
N LEU A 88 -4.10 1.95 3.57
CA LEU A 88 -4.16 2.41 4.96
C LEU A 88 -5.35 1.81 5.70
N ARG A 89 -5.25 1.72 7.02
CA ARG A 89 -6.37 1.26 7.82
C ARG A 89 -7.45 2.34 7.89
N SER A 90 -8.70 1.95 7.74
CA SER A 90 -9.85 2.84 7.94
C SER A 90 -10.04 3.10 9.44
N ARG A 91 -10.46 4.32 9.80
CA ARG A 91 -10.84 4.64 11.19
C ARG A 91 -11.99 3.76 11.69
N ALA A 92 -12.87 3.35 10.78
CA ALA A 92 -13.97 2.43 11.08
C ALA A 92 -13.49 1.03 11.50
N ALA A 93 -12.24 0.65 11.20
CA ALA A 93 -11.68 -0.64 11.59
C ALA A 93 -11.58 -0.85 13.12
N HIS A 94 -11.62 0.22 13.91
CA HIS A 94 -11.70 0.13 15.37
C HIS A 94 -13.08 -0.34 15.85
N LEU A 95 -14.15 0.09 15.17
CA LEU A 95 -15.54 -0.25 15.51
C LEU A 95 -15.86 -1.71 15.24
N VAL A 96 -15.10 -2.34 14.34
CA VAL A 96 -15.34 -3.72 13.90
C VAL A 96 -14.45 -4.72 14.62
N LYS A 97 -13.47 -4.27 15.40
CA LYS A 97 -12.60 -5.15 16.19
C LYS A 97 -13.39 -5.97 17.22
N SER A 98 -14.55 -5.49 17.67
CA SER A 98 -15.47 -6.22 18.56
C SER A 98 -16.49 -7.10 17.82
N ILE A 99 -16.81 -6.79 16.56
CA ILE A 99 -17.90 -7.44 15.80
C ILE A 99 -17.38 -8.59 14.94
N ALA A 100 -16.21 -8.43 14.31
CA ALA A 100 -15.74 -9.41 13.34
C ALA A 100 -15.03 -10.63 13.97
N GLY A 101 -14.63 -10.59 15.24
CA GLY A 101 -13.84 -11.65 15.89
C GLY A 101 -12.58 -12.09 15.09
N GLY A 102 -12.22 -11.36 14.04
CA GLY A 102 -11.72 -11.95 12.80
C GLY A 102 -10.66 -11.06 12.18
N LEU A 103 -9.61 -11.71 11.70
CA LEU A 103 -8.37 -11.08 11.26
C LEU A 103 -8.64 -9.99 10.22
N LEU A 104 -8.14 -8.79 10.51
CA LEU A 104 -7.99 -7.75 9.50
C LEU A 104 -6.72 -8.05 8.73
N THR A 105 -6.85 -8.38 7.45
CA THR A 105 -5.70 -8.70 6.60
C THR A 105 -5.64 -7.77 5.41
N MET A 106 -4.44 -7.32 5.10
CA MET A 106 -4.06 -6.63 3.88
C MET A 106 -2.80 -7.29 3.37
N ARG A 107 -2.85 -7.80 2.15
CA ARG A 107 -1.70 -8.32 1.43
C ARG A 107 -1.52 -7.57 0.12
N LEU A 108 -0.29 -7.17 -0.16
CA LEU A 108 0.11 -6.53 -1.39
C LEU A 108 1.23 -7.36 -2.02
N ASP A 109 1.01 -7.85 -3.22
CA ASP A 109 2.03 -8.52 -4.02
C ASP A 109 2.36 -7.62 -5.22
N VAL A 110 3.61 -7.16 -5.28
CA VAL A 110 4.09 -6.20 -6.28
C VAL A 110 5.17 -6.86 -7.13
N LEU A 111 5.02 -6.82 -8.45
CA LEU A 111 6.06 -7.15 -9.41
C LEU A 111 6.40 -5.89 -10.20
N THR A 112 7.64 -5.42 -10.10
CA THR A 112 8.07 -4.17 -10.76
C THR A 112 9.29 -4.39 -11.66
N HIS A 113 9.54 -3.49 -12.60
CA HIS A 113 10.71 -3.58 -13.47
C HIS A 113 12.03 -3.37 -12.70
N HIS A 114 13.12 -4.01 -13.12
CA HIS A 114 14.44 -3.83 -12.49
C HIS A 114 14.95 -2.38 -12.48
N ALA A 115 14.56 -1.56 -13.47
CA ALA A 115 15.00 -0.17 -13.56
C ALA A 115 14.13 0.82 -12.75
N ALA A 116 12.99 0.38 -12.20
CA ALA A 116 12.10 1.27 -11.45
C ALA A 116 12.67 1.57 -10.05
N PRO A 117 12.81 2.85 -9.66
CA PRO A 117 13.02 3.20 -8.26
C PRO A 117 11.81 2.77 -7.42
N ILE A 118 12.06 2.27 -6.21
CA ILE A 118 11.03 1.82 -5.27
C ILE A 118 11.14 2.68 -4.01
N ILE A 119 10.05 3.34 -3.65
CA ILE A 119 9.99 4.23 -2.49
C ILE A 119 8.87 3.74 -1.58
N LEU A 120 9.23 3.33 -0.37
CA LEU A 120 8.34 2.69 0.59
C LEU A 120 8.13 3.56 1.82
N ARG A 121 6.87 3.76 2.20
CA ARG A 121 6.45 4.31 3.49
C ARG A 121 5.64 3.24 4.21
N LEU A 122 6.25 2.62 5.21
CA LEU A 122 5.70 1.44 5.86
C LEU A 122 5.43 1.72 7.34
N ASP A 123 4.23 1.39 7.81
CA ASP A 123 3.87 1.44 9.23
C ASP A 123 3.43 0.05 9.68
N SER A 124 4.23 -0.58 10.56
CA SER A 124 3.92 -1.90 11.13
C SER A 124 3.67 -2.98 10.07
N VAL A 125 4.50 -2.99 9.01
CA VAL A 125 4.38 -3.88 7.85
C VAL A 125 5.36 -5.05 7.96
N ARG A 126 4.92 -6.24 7.52
CA ARG A 126 5.84 -7.32 7.17
C ARG A 126 6.22 -7.15 5.70
N LEU A 127 7.49 -6.90 5.42
CA LEU A 127 8.01 -6.74 4.07
C LEU A 127 8.87 -7.95 3.68
N THR A 128 8.59 -8.52 2.51
CA THR A 128 9.45 -9.47 1.80
C THR A 128 9.89 -8.83 0.49
N VAL A 129 11.18 -8.95 0.18
CA VAL A 129 11.79 -8.39 -1.02
C VAL A 129 12.57 -9.50 -1.71
N ASP A 130 12.15 -9.86 -2.92
CA ASP A 130 12.70 -10.96 -3.70
C ASP A 130 13.34 -10.41 -4.99
N GLU A 131 14.37 -11.12 -5.47
CA GLU A 131 15.02 -10.81 -6.77
C GLU A 131 15.57 -9.38 -6.89
N VAL A 132 16.10 -8.83 -5.79
CA VAL A 132 16.68 -7.48 -5.77
C VAL A 132 18.20 -7.52 -5.90
N SER A 133 18.69 -6.72 -6.84
CA SER A 133 20.10 -6.33 -6.95
C SER A 133 20.22 -4.86 -6.59
N GLY A 134 21.06 -4.52 -5.61
CA GLY A 134 21.28 -3.14 -5.19
C GLY A 134 21.41 -2.98 -3.68
N MET A 135 21.17 -1.75 -3.21
CA MET A 135 21.26 -1.38 -1.79
C MET A 135 19.86 -1.11 -1.24
N LEU A 136 19.55 -1.71 -0.10
CA LEU A 136 18.38 -1.39 0.71
C LEU A 136 18.84 -0.57 1.92
N GLU A 137 18.49 0.70 1.96
CA GLU A 137 18.79 1.57 3.09
C GLU A 137 17.61 1.56 4.08
N LEU A 138 17.89 1.13 5.32
CA LEU A 138 16.95 1.24 6.44
C LEU A 138 17.50 2.30 7.38
N THR A 139 16.85 3.47 7.42
CA THR A 139 17.17 4.49 8.41
C THR A 139 16.73 3.98 9.78
N PRO A 140 17.52 4.21 10.85
CA PRO A 140 17.05 3.95 12.20
C PRO A 140 15.70 4.61 12.42
N ASP A 141 14.76 3.92 13.08
CA ASP A 141 13.57 4.57 13.62
C ASP A 141 14.06 5.78 14.40
N GLY A 142 13.69 6.97 13.94
CA GLY A 142 14.15 8.19 14.57
C GLY A 142 13.90 8.06 16.06
N LEU A 143 14.97 8.15 16.86
CA LEU A 143 14.90 8.56 18.25
C LEU A 143 13.88 9.70 18.27
N ARG A 144 12.67 9.44 18.79
CA ARG A 144 11.70 10.48 19.06
C ARG A 144 12.40 11.41 20.03
N ALA A 145 13.05 12.45 19.50
CA ALA A 145 13.69 13.46 20.30
C ALA A 145 12.62 14.08 21.20
N GLY A 146 12.73 13.81 22.51
CA GLY A 146 12.15 14.62 23.58
C GLY A 146 10.62 14.73 23.64
N ARG A 147 10.00 13.80 24.38
CA ARG A 147 9.15 14.21 25.51
C ARG A 147 9.57 13.38 26.71
N LEU A 148 10.57 13.88 27.43
CA LEU A 148 10.70 13.72 28.87
C LEU A 148 10.08 14.96 29.50
#